data_AF-V9L0V8-F1
#
_entry.id   AF-V9L0V8-F1
#
_cell.length_a   1.000
_cell.length_b   1.000
_cell.length_c   1.000
_cell.angle_alpha   90.00
_cell.angle_beta   90.00
_cell.angle_gamma   90.00
#
_symmetry.space_group_name_H-M   'P 1'
#
loop_
_entity.id
_entity.type
_entity.pdbx_description
1 polymer ?
#
loop_
_entity_poly.entity_id
_entity_poly.type
_entity_poly.pdbx_seq_one_letter_code
_entity_poly.pdbx_strand_id
1 'polypeptide(L)'
;GGAVAVAVTGGEVAGVAPGPGAAAAALRPNARPRLRPVRPRRMSGGAGNQGLDRSCWVCFATDLDDRSAEWVSPCRCRGSTKWIHQSCLQRWLDEKQKGNSTGRVACPQCNTEYLIVFPKLGPVVYSLHQIDRVLSKASPFAAASIVVGTVYWSAVTYGAVTVMQVVGHKKGLDLMERADPLFLLMGLPTIPVVLILAKMIRWEDFLLRLWRKYSSKLQALSSIFPGIGCPVPRVPTETSYQSDHMSVSRILCGSLVFPTIASIVGRLMFGRISSSLQRTILGGITFVAIKGALKVYFKQQQYLIQANRRILNYPERETEQEESSLALEEEGSE
;
A
#
# COMPACT_ATOMS: atom_id res chain seq x y z
N GLY A 1 -7.15 -24.74 35.34
CA GLY A 1 -7.01 -25.58 34.14
C GLY A 1 -7.49 -24.78 32.95
N GLY A 2 -6.71 -24.75 31.86
CA GLY A 2 -7.06 -24.07 30.61
C GLY A 2 -6.14 -22.91 30.24
N ALA A 3 -4.82 -23.12 30.25
CA ALA A 3 -3.88 -22.21 29.59
C ALA A 3 -3.96 -22.48 28.09
N VAL A 4 -4.50 -21.53 27.32
CA VAL A 4 -4.44 -21.57 25.85
C VAL A 4 -3.01 -21.18 25.46
N ALA A 5 -2.16 -22.19 25.34
CA ALA A 5 -0.85 -22.07 24.74
C ALA A 5 -1.02 -21.81 23.24
N VAL A 6 -0.86 -20.55 22.83
CA VAL A 6 -0.67 -20.22 21.42
C VAL A 6 0.77 -20.58 21.08
N ALA A 7 0.95 -21.80 20.55
CA ALA A 7 2.20 -22.24 19.99
C ALA A 7 2.54 -21.37 18.78
N VAL A 8 3.57 -20.54 18.92
CA VAL A 8 4.21 -19.84 17.81
C VAL A 8 5.06 -20.86 17.09
N THR A 9 4.49 -21.53 16.09
CA THR A 9 5.30 -22.27 15.11
C THR A 9 5.96 -21.27 14.19
N GLY A 10 7.28 -21.13 14.32
CA GLY A 10 8.12 -20.42 13.37
C GLY A 10 8.03 -21.06 11.99
N GLY A 11 7.27 -20.41 11.10
CA GLY A 11 7.30 -20.68 9.67
C GLY A 11 8.37 -19.83 9.03
N GLU A 12 9.45 -20.49 8.62
CA GLU A 12 10.53 -19.95 7.82
C GLU A 12 9.97 -19.32 6.54
N VAL A 13 10.17 -18.02 6.38
CA VAL A 13 9.86 -17.28 5.15
C VAL A 13 10.90 -17.66 4.09
N ALA A 14 10.59 -18.68 3.30
CA ALA A 14 11.26 -18.94 2.04
C ALA A 14 10.87 -17.82 1.05
N GLY A 15 11.72 -16.80 0.96
CA GLY A 15 11.68 -15.81 -0.11
C GLY A 15 11.96 -16.50 -1.45
N VAL A 16 10.97 -16.50 -2.34
CA VAL A 16 11.18 -16.85 -3.74
C VAL A 16 11.53 -15.58 -4.48
N ALA A 17 12.82 -15.45 -4.80
CA ALA A 17 13.36 -14.44 -5.70
C ALA A 17 12.81 -14.63 -7.14
N PRO A 18 12.76 -13.56 -7.95
CA PRO A 18 12.27 -13.63 -9.32
C PRO A 18 13.33 -14.24 -10.23
N GLY A 19 12.98 -15.33 -10.93
CA GLY A 19 13.81 -15.92 -11.96
C GLY A 19 13.85 -15.08 -13.25
N PRO A 20 14.95 -15.13 -14.02
CA PRO A 20 15.23 -14.20 -15.11
C PRO A 20 14.63 -14.62 -16.46
N GLY A 21 14.28 -13.62 -17.26
CA GLY A 21 14.43 -13.58 -18.72
C GLY A 21 13.92 -14.76 -19.55
N ALA A 22 12.66 -14.67 -19.99
CA ALA A 22 12.22 -15.30 -21.23
C ALA A 22 11.65 -14.21 -22.15
N ALA A 23 12.20 -14.15 -23.35
CA ALA A 23 12.04 -13.10 -24.34
C ALA A 23 10.58 -12.76 -24.68
N ALA A 24 10.36 -11.47 -24.93
CA ALA A 24 9.15 -10.93 -25.51
C ALA A 24 8.84 -11.61 -26.86
N ALA A 25 7.79 -12.43 -26.88
CA ALA A 25 7.12 -12.84 -28.11
C ALA A 25 5.74 -12.18 -28.15
N ALA A 26 5.60 -11.20 -29.04
CA ALA A 26 4.36 -10.48 -29.30
C ALA A 26 3.22 -11.46 -29.67
N LEU A 27 2.27 -11.66 -28.75
CA LEU A 27 1.03 -12.38 -29.02
C LEU A 27 0.05 -11.44 -29.72
N ARG A 28 -0.13 -11.71 -31.01
CA ARG A 28 -1.10 -11.08 -31.91
C ARG A 28 -2.53 -11.14 -31.33
N PRO A 29 -3.35 -10.11 -31.55
CA PRO A 29 -4.78 -10.20 -31.28
C PRO A 29 -5.44 -11.07 -32.36
N ASN A 30 -6.52 -11.76 -31.97
CA ASN A 30 -7.52 -12.35 -32.87
C ASN A 30 -7.16 -13.70 -33.53
N ALA A 31 -7.31 -14.80 -32.79
CA ALA A 31 -7.46 -16.13 -33.37
C ALA A 31 -8.95 -16.48 -33.48
N ARG A 32 -9.56 -16.16 -34.63
CA ARG A 32 -10.86 -16.70 -35.02
C ARG A 32 -10.74 -18.23 -35.17
N PRO A 33 -11.68 -19.05 -34.68
CA PRO A 33 -11.69 -20.47 -35.02
C PRO A 33 -11.85 -20.62 -36.53
N ARG A 34 -10.94 -21.39 -37.15
CA ARG A 34 -10.98 -21.67 -38.59
C ARG A 34 -12.27 -22.43 -38.92
N LEU A 35 -13.23 -21.74 -39.51
CA LEU A 35 -14.34 -22.35 -40.23
C LEU A 35 -13.75 -23.17 -41.38
N ARG A 36 -14.04 -24.47 -41.40
CA ARG A 36 -13.78 -25.30 -42.59
C ARG A 36 -14.61 -24.75 -43.75
N PRO A 37 -14.05 -24.63 -44.97
CA PRO A 37 -14.84 -24.19 -46.11
C PRO A 37 -15.80 -25.32 -46.49
N VAL A 38 -17.09 -25.13 -46.18
CA VAL A 38 -18.18 -25.95 -46.73
C VAL A 38 -18.32 -25.54 -48.20
N ARG A 39 -18.01 -26.47 -49.11
CA ARG A 39 -18.23 -26.28 -50.55
C ARG A 39 -19.74 -26.18 -50.82
N PRO A 40 -20.22 -25.29 -51.71
CA PRO A 40 -21.62 -25.29 -52.09
C PRO A 40 -21.90 -26.56 -52.89
N ARG A 41 -22.71 -27.48 -52.34
CA ARG A 41 -23.15 -28.68 -53.06
C ARG A 41 -24.29 -28.27 -54.00
N ARG A 42 -24.06 -28.46 -55.30
CA ARG A 42 -25.05 -28.33 -56.38
C ARG A 42 -26.32 -29.10 -55.98
N MET A 43 -27.47 -28.42 -56.00
CA MET A 43 -28.77 -29.06 -55.86
C MET A 43 -29.02 -29.97 -57.07
N SER A 44 -28.94 -31.29 -56.87
CA SER A 44 -29.58 -32.26 -57.75
C SER A 44 -30.97 -32.53 -57.21
N GLY A 45 -31.98 -32.22 -58.01
CA GLY A 45 -33.37 -32.54 -57.73
C GLY A 45 -33.56 -34.05 -57.61
N GLY A 46 -34.05 -34.47 -56.45
CA GLY A 46 -34.61 -35.79 -56.18
C GLY A 46 -35.85 -35.60 -55.34
N ALA A 47 -37.01 -35.88 -55.92
CA ALA A 47 -38.30 -35.85 -55.25
C ALA A 47 -38.35 -36.96 -54.18
N GLY A 48 -38.53 -36.58 -52.92
CA GLY A 48 -38.66 -37.53 -51.82
C GLY A 48 -38.64 -36.86 -50.45
N ASN A 49 -39.84 -36.60 -49.91
CA ASN A 49 -40.15 -36.18 -48.54
C ASN A 49 -39.87 -34.70 -48.17
N GLN A 50 -40.92 -33.87 -48.21
CA GLN A 50 -40.92 -32.49 -47.69
C GLN A 50 -40.92 -32.48 -46.15
N GLY A 51 -39.85 -32.99 -45.53
CA GLY A 51 -39.47 -32.55 -44.19
C GLY A 51 -38.70 -31.25 -44.35
N LEU A 52 -39.26 -30.12 -43.90
CA LEU A 52 -38.55 -28.84 -43.93
C LEU A 52 -37.19 -28.98 -43.21
N ASP A 53 -36.09 -28.98 -43.98
CA ASP A 53 -34.74 -29.04 -43.42
C ASP A 53 -34.54 -27.88 -42.44
N ARG A 54 -34.36 -28.23 -41.17
CA ARG A 54 -34.09 -27.27 -40.11
C ARG A 54 -32.61 -26.88 -40.19
N SER A 55 -32.35 -25.58 -40.16
CA SER A 55 -30.98 -25.03 -40.12
C SER A 55 -30.84 -24.10 -38.93
N CYS A 56 -29.81 -24.29 -38.11
CA CYS A 56 -29.56 -23.44 -36.96
C CYS A 56 -29.11 -22.05 -37.41
N TRP A 57 -29.80 -20.98 -37.01
CA TRP A 57 -29.43 -19.63 -37.44
C TRP A 57 -28.13 -19.08 -36.83
N VAL A 58 -27.57 -19.73 -35.79
CA VAL A 58 -26.32 -19.32 -35.15
C VAL A 58 -25.10 -19.99 -35.78
N CYS A 59 -25.13 -21.32 -35.95
CA CYS A 59 -23.99 -22.08 -36.49
C CYS A 59 -24.16 -22.51 -37.95
N PHE A 60 -25.33 -22.27 -38.55
CA PHE A 60 -25.69 -22.62 -39.93
C PHE A 60 -25.69 -24.13 -40.25
N ALA A 61 -25.52 -25.01 -39.25
CA ALA A 61 -25.61 -26.45 -39.44
C ALA A 61 -27.07 -26.89 -39.65
N THR A 62 -27.25 -27.95 -40.43
CA THR A 62 -28.54 -28.56 -40.75
C THR A 62 -28.81 -29.80 -39.92
N ASP A 63 -30.06 -30.27 -39.90
CA ASP A 63 -30.46 -31.53 -39.24
C ASP A 63 -29.69 -32.76 -39.74
N LEU A 64 -29.09 -32.68 -40.94
CA LEU A 64 -28.25 -33.73 -41.51
C LEU A 64 -26.84 -33.76 -40.91
N ASP A 65 -26.33 -32.61 -40.45
CA ASP A 65 -24.97 -32.47 -39.92
C ASP A 65 -24.88 -32.95 -38.46
N ASP A 66 -25.96 -32.80 -37.68
CA ASP A 66 -26.03 -33.25 -36.27
C ASP A 66 -27.45 -33.73 -35.91
N ARG A 67 -27.70 -35.02 -36.13
CA ARG A 67 -28.98 -35.67 -35.82
C ARG A 67 -29.26 -35.83 -34.31
N SER A 68 -28.24 -35.67 -33.47
CA SER A 68 -28.34 -35.84 -32.02
C SER A 68 -28.62 -34.53 -31.28
N ALA A 69 -28.55 -33.39 -31.99
CA ALA A 69 -28.74 -32.09 -31.41
C ALA A 69 -30.19 -31.86 -30.95
N GLU A 70 -30.34 -31.21 -29.80
CA GLU A 70 -31.64 -30.75 -29.30
C GLU A 70 -32.03 -29.45 -30.02
N TRP A 71 -33.09 -29.49 -30.81
CA TRP A 71 -33.59 -28.35 -31.58
C TRP A 71 -34.76 -27.68 -30.86
N VAL A 72 -34.70 -26.35 -30.76
CA VAL A 72 -35.74 -25.54 -30.14
C VAL A 72 -36.22 -24.41 -31.06
N SER A 73 -37.47 -23.99 -30.88
CA SER A 73 -38.07 -22.84 -31.58
C SER A 73 -38.65 -21.84 -30.56
N PRO A 74 -37.80 -20.98 -29.97
CA PRO A 74 -38.17 -20.16 -28.81
C PRO A 74 -38.91 -18.85 -29.17
N CYS A 75 -39.16 -18.59 -30.46
CA CYS A 75 -39.79 -17.35 -30.93
C CYS A 75 -40.79 -17.59 -32.08
N ARG A 76 -41.50 -16.52 -32.48
CA ARG A 76 -42.56 -16.56 -33.49
C ARG A 76 -42.07 -16.35 -34.94
N CYS A 77 -40.77 -16.45 -35.18
CA CYS A 77 -40.20 -16.35 -36.53
C CYS A 77 -40.72 -17.45 -37.46
N ARG A 78 -40.74 -17.19 -38.78
CA ARG A 78 -41.23 -18.13 -39.81
C ARG A 78 -40.07 -18.71 -40.61
N GLY A 79 -40.25 -19.91 -41.14
CA GLY A 79 -39.24 -20.59 -41.97
C GLY A 79 -38.09 -21.19 -41.17
N SER A 80 -36.91 -21.24 -41.78
CA SER A 80 -35.69 -21.83 -41.19
C SER A 80 -35.09 -20.99 -40.06
N THR A 81 -35.38 -19.68 -40.02
CA THR A 81 -34.82 -18.73 -39.03
C THR A 81 -35.34 -18.91 -37.60
N LYS A 82 -36.40 -19.71 -37.41
CA LYS A 82 -36.94 -20.00 -36.07
C LYS A 82 -36.19 -21.10 -35.32
N TRP A 83 -35.43 -21.93 -36.03
CA TRP A 83 -34.79 -23.13 -35.48
C TRP A 83 -33.38 -22.84 -34.98
N ILE A 84 -33.07 -23.33 -33.78
CA ILE A 84 -31.76 -23.18 -33.14
C ILE A 84 -31.47 -24.39 -32.26
N HIS A 85 -30.19 -24.77 -32.13
CA HIS A 85 -29.79 -25.76 -31.13
C HIS A 85 -29.87 -25.20 -29.72
N GLN A 86 -30.28 -26.01 -28.76
CA GLN A 86 -30.37 -25.64 -27.34
C GLN A 86 -29.04 -25.07 -26.82
N SER A 87 -27.92 -25.72 -27.13
CA SER A 87 -26.57 -25.29 -26.72
C SER A 87 -26.11 -23.99 -27.39
N CYS A 88 -26.50 -23.77 -28.66
CA CYS A 88 -26.21 -22.51 -29.37
C CYS A 88 -27.01 -21.35 -28.79
N LEU A 89 -28.28 -21.58 -28.44
CA LEU A 89 -29.12 -20.57 -27.80
C LEU A 89 -28.60 -20.20 -26.41
N GLN A 90 -28.21 -21.19 -25.60
CA GLN A 90 -27.63 -20.97 -24.26
C GLN A 90 -26.38 -20.09 -24.32
N ARG A 91 -25.41 -20.44 -25.18
CA ARG A 91 -24.18 -19.65 -25.33
C ARG A 91 -24.45 -18.22 -25.80
N TRP A 92 -25.39 -18.05 -26.74
CA TRP A 92 -25.79 -16.73 -27.21
C TRP A 92 -26.48 -15.91 -26.09
N LEU A 93 -27.32 -16.55 -25.27
CA LEU A 93 -27.95 -15.91 -24.11
C LEU A 93 -26.91 -15.49 -23.07
N ASP A 94 -25.95 -16.35 -22.75
CA ASP A 94 -24.86 -16.07 -21.79
C ASP A 94 -24.05 -14.83 -22.22
N GLU A 95 -23.73 -14.73 -23.52
CA GLU A 95 -23.03 -13.59 -24.10
C GLU A 95 -23.87 -12.29 -24.04
N LYS A 96 -25.19 -12.39 -24.23
CA LYS A 96 -26.10 -11.23 -24.12
C LYS A 96 -26.35 -10.78 -22.69
N GLN A 97 -26.34 -11.70 -21.72
CA GLN A 97 -26.65 -11.40 -20.32
C GLN A 97 -25.45 -10.89 -19.52
N LYS A 98 -24.20 -11.06 -19.98
CA LYS A 98 -22.96 -10.52 -19.36
C LYS A 98 -22.89 -10.72 -17.82
N GLY A 99 -23.37 -11.86 -17.33
CA GLY A 99 -23.39 -12.19 -15.90
C GLY A 99 -24.67 -11.85 -15.14
N ASN A 100 -25.64 -11.17 -15.76
CA ASN A 100 -27.00 -11.01 -15.22
C ASN A 100 -27.91 -12.14 -15.71
N SER A 101 -27.73 -13.34 -15.15
CA SER A 101 -28.41 -14.58 -15.59
C SER A 101 -29.94 -14.51 -15.54
N THR A 102 -30.52 -13.57 -14.78
CA THR A 102 -31.98 -13.36 -14.69
C THR A 102 -32.51 -12.27 -15.63
N GLY A 103 -31.65 -11.66 -16.45
CA GLY A 103 -32.05 -10.62 -17.40
C GLY A 103 -32.98 -11.15 -18.49
N ARG A 104 -34.03 -10.38 -18.86
CA ARG A 104 -34.90 -10.74 -19.98
C ARG A 104 -34.15 -10.58 -21.29
N VAL A 105 -34.25 -11.56 -22.17
CA VAL A 105 -33.67 -11.53 -23.51
C VAL A 105 -34.76 -11.81 -24.53
N ALA A 106 -34.82 -11.02 -25.60
CA ALA A 106 -35.79 -11.17 -26.67
C ALA A 106 -35.11 -11.54 -28.00
N CYS A 107 -35.88 -12.17 -28.88
CA CYS A 107 -35.45 -12.48 -30.23
C CYS A 107 -35.15 -11.19 -31.02
N PRO A 108 -33.99 -11.06 -31.68
CA PRO A 108 -33.62 -9.84 -32.39
C PRO A 108 -34.46 -9.57 -33.65
N GLN A 109 -35.20 -10.57 -34.15
CA GLN A 109 -35.95 -10.47 -35.40
C GLN A 109 -37.44 -10.15 -35.19
N CYS A 110 -38.09 -10.86 -34.26
CA CYS A 110 -39.53 -10.69 -33.99
C CYS A 110 -39.83 -10.11 -32.61
N ASN A 111 -38.79 -9.75 -31.84
CA ASN A 111 -38.91 -9.20 -30.48
C ASN A 111 -39.71 -10.05 -29.49
N THR A 112 -39.88 -11.35 -29.75
CA THR A 112 -40.52 -12.27 -28.80
C THR A 112 -39.55 -12.53 -27.64
N GLU A 113 -39.97 -12.26 -26.40
CA GLU A 113 -39.20 -12.59 -25.20
C GLU A 113 -39.00 -14.11 -25.08
N TYR A 114 -37.77 -14.52 -24.79
CA TYR A 114 -37.44 -15.92 -24.56
C TYR A 114 -37.88 -16.34 -23.16
N LEU A 115 -38.60 -17.47 -23.09
CA LEU A 115 -39.04 -18.06 -21.82
C LEU A 115 -37.93 -18.96 -21.26
N ILE A 116 -37.21 -18.46 -20.26
CA ILE A 116 -36.10 -19.19 -19.61
C ILE A 116 -36.58 -19.72 -18.27
N VAL A 117 -36.65 -21.04 -18.13
CA VAL A 117 -37.00 -21.73 -16.87
C VAL A 117 -35.71 -22.19 -16.20
N PHE A 118 -35.40 -21.64 -15.02
CA PHE A 118 -34.25 -22.06 -14.24
C PHE A 118 -34.61 -23.27 -13.36
N PRO A 119 -33.74 -24.30 -13.28
CA PRO A 119 -33.95 -25.39 -12.34
C PRO A 119 -33.96 -24.84 -10.90
N LYS A 120 -34.83 -25.39 -10.04
CA LYS A 120 -34.87 -25.01 -8.62
C LYS A 120 -33.52 -25.35 -7.99
N LEU A 121 -32.80 -24.34 -7.49
CA LEU A 121 -31.57 -24.58 -6.74
C LEU A 121 -31.91 -25.38 -5.48
N GLY A 122 -31.15 -26.46 -5.24
CA GLY A 122 -31.33 -27.25 -4.02
C GLY A 122 -31.08 -26.41 -2.76
N PRO A 123 -31.67 -26.78 -1.61
CA PRO A 123 -31.51 -26.03 -0.36
C PRO A 123 -30.04 -25.79 0.02
N VAL A 124 -29.16 -26.77 -0.24
CA VAL A 124 -27.71 -26.68 0.03
C VAL A 124 -27.04 -25.55 -0.75
N VAL A 125 -27.36 -25.41 -2.05
CA VAL A 125 -26.75 -24.37 -2.90
C VAL A 125 -27.25 -22.99 -2.49
N TYR A 126 -28.51 -22.88 -2.09
CA TYR A 126 -29.06 -21.65 -1.52
C TYR A 126 -28.35 -21.25 -0.23
N SER A 127 -28.14 -22.20 0.70
CA SER A 127 -27.41 -21.94 1.95
C SER A 127 -25.97 -21.53 1.71
N LEU A 128 -25.25 -22.18 0.80
CA LEU A 128 -23.87 -21.80 0.44
C LEU A 128 -23.80 -20.37 -0.11
N HIS A 129 -24.75 -19.98 -0.97
CA HIS A 129 -24.82 -18.63 -1.52
C HIS A 129 -25.10 -17.58 -0.42
N GLN A 130 -25.91 -17.90 0.58
CA GLN A 130 -26.13 -17.01 1.73
C GLN A 130 -24.87 -16.84 2.58
N ILE A 131 -24.14 -17.93 2.84
CA ILE A 131 -22.89 -17.90 3.61
C ILE A 131 -21.84 -17.05 2.90
N ASP A 132 -21.64 -17.24 1.60
CA ASP A 132 -20.66 -16.46 0.83
C ASP A 132 -20.99 -14.95 0.81
N ARG A 133 -22.28 -14.62 0.71
CA ARG A 133 -22.76 -13.23 0.78
C ARG A 133 -22.59 -12.60 2.17
N VAL A 134 -22.70 -13.37 3.24
CA VAL A 134 -22.42 -12.90 4.60
C VAL A 134 -20.91 -12.77 4.81
N LEU A 135 -20.14 -13.77 4.40
CA LEU A 135 -18.69 -13.81 4.57
C LEU A 135 -18.00 -12.68 3.81
N SER A 136 -18.41 -12.42 2.56
CA SER A 136 -17.87 -11.30 1.76
C SER A 136 -18.11 -9.95 2.44
N LYS A 137 -19.30 -9.73 3.03
CA LYS A 137 -19.62 -8.52 3.80
C LYS A 137 -18.92 -8.45 5.15
N ALA A 138 -18.75 -9.58 5.82
CA ALA A 138 -18.09 -9.67 7.13
C ALA A 138 -16.57 -9.58 7.03
N SER A 139 -15.98 -9.95 5.89
CA SER A 139 -14.52 -10.00 5.69
C SER A 139 -13.78 -8.70 6.00
N PRO A 140 -14.20 -7.49 5.57
CA PRO A 140 -13.48 -6.26 5.94
C PRO A 140 -13.55 -5.96 7.44
N PHE A 141 -14.66 -6.31 8.11
CA PHE A 141 -14.80 -6.12 9.56
C PHE A 141 -13.93 -7.09 10.35
N ALA A 142 -13.87 -8.36 9.92
CA ALA A 142 -12.99 -9.36 10.51
C ALA A 142 -11.51 -8.99 10.32
N ALA A 143 -11.14 -8.50 9.13
CA ALA A 143 -9.78 -8.01 8.89
C ALA A 143 -9.46 -6.80 9.79
N ALA A 144 -10.35 -5.82 9.89
CA ALA A 144 -10.17 -4.66 10.75
C ALA A 144 -10.05 -5.03 12.24
N SER A 145 -10.87 -5.97 12.73
CA SER A 145 -10.81 -6.40 14.13
C SER A 145 -9.50 -7.13 14.46
N ILE A 146 -8.99 -7.95 13.55
CA ILE A 146 -7.68 -8.60 13.69
C ILE A 146 -6.56 -7.56 13.75
N VAL A 147 -6.58 -6.55 12.87
CA VAL A 147 -5.57 -5.49 12.88
C VAL A 147 -5.63 -4.67 14.18
N VAL A 148 -6.81 -4.28 14.63
CA VAL A 148 -6.96 -3.53 15.90
C VAL A 148 -6.52 -4.38 17.10
N GLY A 149 -6.89 -5.66 17.13
CA GLY A 149 -6.51 -6.59 18.19
C GLY A 149 -4.99 -6.81 18.27
N THR A 150 -4.33 -6.98 17.13
CA THR A 150 -2.87 -7.15 17.07
C THR A 150 -2.13 -5.88 17.51
N VAL A 151 -2.58 -4.70 17.08
CA VAL A 151 -2.02 -3.42 17.52
C VAL A 151 -2.21 -3.25 19.04
N TYR A 152 -3.41 -3.53 19.56
CA TYR A 152 -3.70 -3.42 20.98
C TYR A 152 -2.82 -4.37 21.83
N TRP A 153 -2.71 -5.64 21.45
CA TRP A 153 -1.88 -6.62 22.18
C TRP A 153 -0.39 -6.25 22.13
N SER A 154 0.09 -5.73 21.00
CA SER A 154 1.45 -5.20 20.90
C SER A 154 1.69 -4.00 21.82
N ALA A 155 0.70 -3.11 21.98
CA ALA A 155 0.79 -1.98 22.89
C ALA A 155 0.78 -2.41 24.37
N VAL A 156 -0.05 -3.40 24.72
CA VAL A 156 -0.09 -3.99 26.07
C VAL A 156 1.25 -4.64 26.42
N THR A 157 1.77 -5.51 25.55
CA THR A 157 3.05 -6.19 25.76
C THR A 157 4.21 -5.20 25.87
N TYR A 158 4.24 -4.19 25.00
CA TYR A 158 5.24 -3.13 25.07
C TYR A 158 5.13 -2.29 26.35
N GLY A 159 3.91 -1.94 26.77
CA GLY A 159 3.64 -1.25 28.03
C GLY A 159 4.21 -2.02 29.22
N ALA A 160 3.96 -3.34 29.28
CA ALA A 160 4.50 -4.22 30.32
C ALA A 160 6.03 -4.22 30.32
N VAL A 161 6.66 -4.39 29.15
CA VAL A 161 8.12 -4.32 29.01
C VAL A 161 8.67 -2.98 29.50
N THR A 162 8.00 -1.87 29.18
CA THR A 162 8.40 -0.53 29.62
C THR A 162 8.33 -0.40 31.14
N VAL A 163 7.24 -0.86 31.78
CA VAL A 163 7.11 -0.85 33.24
C VAL A 163 8.22 -1.67 33.89
N MET A 164 8.49 -2.88 33.39
CA MET A 164 9.56 -3.73 33.90
C MET A 164 10.95 -3.11 33.74
N GLN A 165 11.20 -2.37 32.65
CA GLN A 165 12.48 -1.70 32.39
C GLN A 165 12.71 -0.47 33.27
N VAL A 166 11.65 0.32 33.54
CA VAL A 166 11.73 1.59 34.28
C VAL A 166 11.69 1.34 35.79
N VAL A 167 10.75 0.51 36.27
CA VAL A 167 10.59 0.18 37.70
C VAL A 167 11.61 -0.87 38.16
N GLY A 168 11.97 -1.81 37.27
CA GLY A 168 12.78 -2.98 37.56
C GLY A 168 11.94 -4.25 37.70
N HIS A 169 12.55 -5.41 37.48
CA HIS A 169 11.83 -6.69 37.32
C HIS A 169 10.98 -7.08 38.55
N LYS A 170 11.56 -7.09 39.76
CA LYS A 170 10.87 -7.53 40.98
C LYS A 170 9.74 -6.59 41.39
N LYS A 171 10.01 -5.28 41.43
CA LYS A 171 9.04 -4.24 41.81
C LYS A 171 7.98 -4.02 40.75
N GLY A 172 8.33 -4.18 39.47
CA GLY A 172 7.39 -4.09 38.35
C GLY A 172 6.39 -5.24 38.34
N LEU A 173 6.85 -6.47 38.64
CA LEU A 173 5.96 -7.63 38.75
C LEU A 173 5.00 -7.50 39.94
N ASP A 174 5.50 -7.08 41.11
CA ASP A 174 4.67 -6.81 42.30
C ASP A 174 3.64 -5.68 42.05
N LEU A 175 4.01 -4.64 41.30
CA LEU A 175 3.08 -3.57 40.88
C LEU A 175 2.00 -4.09 39.93
N MET A 176 2.38 -4.98 38.99
CA MET A 176 1.44 -5.58 38.05
C MET A 176 0.52 -6.60 38.72
N GLU A 177 0.97 -7.32 39.74
CA GLU A 177 0.14 -8.29 40.48
C GLU A 177 -0.87 -7.59 41.40
N ARG A 178 -0.49 -6.45 42.01
CA ARG A 178 -1.36 -5.69 42.93
C ARG A 178 -2.37 -4.78 42.24
N ALA A 179 -2.17 -4.45 40.97
CA ALA A 179 -3.05 -3.54 40.24
C ALA A 179 -4.32 -4.26 39.77
N ASP A 180 -5.45 -3.53 39.74
CA ASP A 180 -6.70 -4.07 39.21
C ASP A 180 -6.55 -4.51 37.74
N PRO A 181 -7.17 -5.63 37.33
CA PRO A 181 -7.04 -6.15 35.98
C PRO A 181 -7.52 -5.16 34.91
N LEU A 182 -8.53 -4.35 35.22
CA LEU A 182 -9.04 -3.30 34.32
C LEU A 182 -8.03 -2.16 34.15
N PHE A 183 -7.32 -1.80 35.22
CA PHE A 183 -6.30 -0.76 35.17
C PHE A 183 -5.09 -1.21 34.36
N LEU A 184 -4.70 -2.49 34.42
CA LEU A 184 -3.64 -3.03 33.58
C LEU A 184 -4.03 -3.08 32.10
N LEU A 185 -5.27 -3.53 31.82
CA LEU A 185 -5.80 -3.64 30.47
C LEU A 185 -5.84 -2.27 29.76
N MET A 186 -6.22 -1.21 30.47
CA MET A 186 -6.25 0.15 29.90
C MET A 186 -4.92 0.90 30.05
N GLY A 187 -4.21 0.70 31.16
CA GLY A 187 -3.01 1.43 31.53
C GLY A 187 -1.78 1.05 30.72
N LEU A 188 -1.52 -0.25 30.51
CA LEU A 188 -0.34 -0.69 29.75
C LEU A 188 -0.28 -0.14 28.32
N PRO A 189 -1.36 -0.20 27.50
CA PRO A 189 -1.33 0.33 26.14
C PRO A 189 -1.32 1.86 26.07
N THR A 190 -1.70 2.58 27.13
CA THR A 190 -1.57 4.05 27.15
C THR A 190 -0.11 4.51 27.24
N ILE A 191 0.78 3.71 27.81
CA ILE A 191 2.22 4.03 27.92
C ILE A 191 2.86 4.25 26.53
N PRO A 192 2.82 3.31 25.57
CA PRO A 192 3.35 3.55 24.22
C PRO A 192 2.64 4.70 23.51
N VAL A 193 1.33 4.87 23.70
CA VAL A 193 0.57 5.97 23.10
C VAL A 193 1.10 7.32 23.60
N VAL A 194 1.30 7.47 24.91
CA VAL A 194 1.87 8.68 25.52
C VAL A 194 3.31 8.88 25.04
N LEU A 195 4.13 7.84 24.90
CA LEU A 195 5.49 7.95 24.37
C LEU A 195 5.52 8.40 22.90
N ILE A 196 4.59 7.90 22.09
CA ILE A 196 4.44 8.31 20.69
C ILE A 196 3.97 9.77 20.63
N LEU A 197 2.93 10.14 21.38
CA LEU A 197 2.41 11.51 21.46
C LEU A 197 3.48 12.49 21.97
N ALA A 198 4.23 12.11 23.01
CA ALA A 198 5.33 12.92 23.54
C ALA A 198 6.44 13.14 22.49
N LYS A 199 6.71 12.15 21.64
CA LYS A 199 7.68 12.26 20.54
C LYS A 199 7.13 13.04 19.34
N MET A 200 5.81 13.02 19.11
CA MET A 200 5.15 13.85 18.11
C MET A 200 5.26 15.35 18.44
N ILE A 201 5.35 15.71 19.73
CA ILE A 201 5.69 17.07 20.14
C ILE A 201 7.16 17.31 19.80
N ARG A 202 7.44 18.07 18.75
CA ARG A 202 8.79 18.46 18.30
C ARG A 202 9.41 19.48 19.27
N TRP A 203 9.63 19.10 20.53
CA TRP A 203 10.33 19.90 21.55
C TRP A 203 11.68 20.42 21.05
N GLU A 204 12.34 19.66 20.17
CA GLU A 204 13.57 20.06 19.50
C GLU A 204 13.41 21.37 18.70
N ASP A 205 12.29 21.58 17.99
CA ASP A 205 12.07 22.84 17.28
C ASP A 205 11.66 23.98 18.21
N PHE A 206 10.97 23.67 19.31
CA PHE A 206 10.69 24.65 20.34
C PHE A 206 11.98 25.14 21.00
N LEU A 207 12.87 24.20 21.37
CA LEU A 207 14.21 24.49 21.87
C LEU A 207 15.07 25.22 20.84
N LEU A 208 15.03 24.87 19.56
CA LEU A 208 15.73 25.60 18.50
C LEU A 208 15.21 27.02 18.32
N ARG A 209 13.88 27.23 18.42
CA ARG A 209 13.28 28.57 18.37
C ARG A 209 13.66 29.40 19.60
N LEU A 210 13.62 28.80 20.78
CA LEU A 210 14.03 29.44 22.03
C LEU A 210 15.53 29.77 22.02
N TRP A 211 16.35 28.82 21.56
CA TRP A 211 17.79 28.99 21.36
C TRP A 211 18.06 30.10 20.36
N ARG A 212 17.41 30.17 19.20
CA ARG A 212 17.61 31.29 18.25
C ARG A 212 17.19 32.64 18.82
N LYS A 213 16.07 32.69 19.54
CA LYS A 213 15.57 33.93 20.20
C LYS A 213 16.48 34.41 21.33
N TYR A 214 17.13 33.47 22.03
CA TYR A 214 18.10 33.80 23.07
C TYR A 214 19.51 34.01 22.48
N SER A 215 19.86 33.29 21.42
CA SER A 215 21.10 33.42 20.65
C SER A 215 21.15 34.78 19.96
N SER A 216 20.05 35.34 19.47
CA SER A 216 20.03 36.72 18.94
C SER A 216 20.28 37.76 20.03
N LYS A 217 19.95 37.46 21.31
CA LYS A 217 20.36 38.27 22.47
C LYS A 217 21.84 38.04 22.85
N LEU A 218 22.35 36.81 22.74
CA LEU A 218 23.78 36.49 22.89
C LEU A 218 24.64 37.01 21.72
N GLN A 219 24.05 37.24 20.55
CA GLN A 219 24.69 37.86 19.39
C GLN A 219 24.96 39.37 19.64
N ALA A 220 24.28 39.97 20.62
CA ALA A 220 24.60 41.29 21.16
C ALA A 220 25.77 41.26 22.17
N LEU A 221 26.11 40.09 22.73
CA LEU A 221 27.35 39.82 23.49
C LEU A 221 28.49 39.33 22.56
N SER A 222 28.51 39.83 21.32
CA SER A 222 29.52 39.53 20.29
C SER A 222 30.94 40.02 20.62
N SER A 223 31.15 40.65 21.78
CA SER A 223 32.47 41.08 22.26
C SER A 223 33.37 39.93 22.73
N ILE A 224 32.85 38.71 22.91
CA ILE A 224 33.63 37.59 23.48
C ILE A 224 33.96 36.48 22.44
N PHE A 225 33.22 36.38 21.33
CA PHE A 225 33.48 35.38 20.27
C PHE A 225 33.56 36.04 18.88
N PRO A 226 34.77 36.24 18.32
CA PRO A 226 34.95 36.76 16.96
C PRO A 226 34.48 35.72 15.94
N GLY A 227 33.42 36.01 15.18
CA GLY A 227 33.01 35.18 14.03
C GLY A 227 31.50 35.01 13.76
N ILE A 228 30.59 35.54 14.58
CA ILE A 228 29.11 35.33 14.45
C ILE A 228 28.40 36.59 13.88
N GLY A 229 29.13 37.43 13.15
CA GLY A 229 28.73 38.82 12.85
C GLY A 229 28.06 39.12 11.49
N CYS A 230 27.61 38.14 10.69
CA CYS A 230 26.95 38.46 9.40
C CYS A 230 25.42 38.56 9.52
N PRO A 231 24.80 39.63 8.95
CA PRO A 231 23.34 39.74 8.82
C PRO A 231 22.78 38.60 7.96
N VAL A 232 21.65 38.04 8.38
CA VAL A 232 21.07 36.78 7.89
C VAL A 232 20.37 36.95 6.52
N PRO A 233 20.82 36.30 5.43
CA PRO A 233 20.02 36.11 4.23
C PRO A 233 19.41 34.71 4.25
N ARG A 234 18.08 34.66 4.42
CA ARG A 234 17.14 33.54 4.21
C ARG A 234 17.56 32.13 4.66
N VAL A 235 16.84 31.62 5.67
CA VAL A 235 16.82 30.21 6.07
C VAL A 235 16.43 29.33 4.86
N PRO A 236 17.24 28.34 4.46
CA PRO A 236 16.83 27.39 3.43
C PRO A 236 15.59 26.64 3.90
N THR A 237 14.58 26.61 3.04
CA THR A 237 13.32 25.89 3.22
C THR A 237 13.64 24.46 3.62
N GLU A 238 13.22 24.03 4.81
CA GLU A 238 13.41 22.65 5.22
C GLU A 238 12.72 21.75 4.19
N THR A 239 13.49 20.91 3.51
CA THR A 239 13.01 19.89 2.58
C THR A 239 12.27 18.81 3.37
N SER A 240 11.08 19.13 3.85
CA SER A 240 10.26 18.27 4.70
C SER A 240 9.32 17.35 3.90
N TYR A 241 9.37 17.32 2.57
CA TYR A 241 8.27 16.80 1.76
C TYR A 241 8.48 15.45 1.08
N GLN A 242 9.57 14.72 1.34
CA GLN A 242 9.81 13.41 0.70
C GLN A 242 9.80 12.22 1.68
N SER A 243 9.38 12.41 2.94
CA SER A 243 9.65 11.45 4.02
C SER A 243 8.45 10.98 4.84
N ASP A 244 7.22 10.96 4.32
CA ASP A 244 6.05 10.70 5.19
C ASP A 244 5.98 9.25 5.71
N HIS A 245 6.18 8.22 4.87
CA HIS A 245 6.25 6.83 5.36
C HIS A 245 7.55 6.52 6.11
N MET A 246 8.68 7.08 5.67
CA MET A 246 9.98 6.91 6.34
C MET A 246 10.07 7.67 7.68
N SER A 247 9.27 8.72 7.87
CA SER A 247 9.24 9.48 9.12
C SER A 247 8.36 8.81 10.17
N VAL A 248 7.18 8.30 9.79
CA VAL A 248 6.28 7.60 10.72
C VAL A 248 6.97 6.37 11.32
N SER A 249 7.58 5.52 10.49
CA SER A 249 8.35 4.36 10.97
C SER A 249 9.51 4.74 11.91
N ARG A 250 10.25 5.82 11.62
CA ARG A 250 11.31 6.35 12.48
C ARG A 250 10.79 6.95 13.78
N ILE A 251 9.63 7.61 13.76
CA ILE A 251 8.97 8.15 14.96
C ILE A 251 8.53 6.98 15.85
N LEU A 252 7.84 5.99 15.29
CA LEU A 252 7.36 4.81 16.03
C LEU A 252 8.52 3.99 16.59
N CYS A 253 9.51 3.62 15.77
CA CYS A 253 10.67 2.87 16.25
C CYS A 253 11.44 3.68 17.31
N GLY A 254 11.65 4.97 17.07
CA GLY A 254 12.37 5.83 17.99
C GLY A 254 11.60 6.17 19.28
N SER A 255 10.27 6.04 19.35
CA SER A 255 9.53 6.14 20.62
C SER A 255 9.60 4.84 21.39
N LEU A 256 9.54 3.70 20.69
CA LEU A 256 9.60 2.38 21.31
C LEU A 256 10.99 2.04 21.87
N VAL A 257 12.06 2.56 21.28
CA VAL A 257 13.43 2.38 21.80
C VAL A 257 13.78 3.43 22.86
N PHE A 258 12.96 4.46 23.06
CA PHE A 258 13.27 5.54 24.00
C PHE A 258 13.41 5.08 25.46
N PRO A 259 12.49 4.27 26.04
CA PRO A 259 12.62 3.82 27.42
C PRO A 259 13.86 2.97 27.69
N THR A 260 14.28 2.15 26.71
CA THR A 260 15.49 1.32 26.84
C THR A 260 16.74 2.20 26.91
N ILE A 261 16.85 3.17 26.00
CA ILE A 261 17.96 4.13 25.98
C ILE A 261 17.96 4.95 27.28
N ALA A 262 16.80 5.46 27.71
CA ALA A 262 16.68 6.22 28.95
C ALA A 262 17.14 5.41 30.18
N SER A 263 16.76 4.13 30.27
CA SER A 263 17.17 3.23 31.36
C SER A 263 18.67 2.93 31.33
N ILE A 264 19.25 2.72 30.14
CA ILE A 264 20.70 2.49 29.96
C ILE A 264 21.50 3.74 30.33
N VAL A 265 21.14 4.91 29.78
CA VAL A 265 21.80 6.19 30.10
C VAL A 265 21.70 6.50 31.58
N GLY A 266 20.53 6.25 32.20
CA GLY A 266 20.32 6.42 33.64
C GLY A 266 21.24 5.53 34.47
N ARG A 267 21.41 4.25 34.10
CA ARG A 267 22.33 3.32 34.76
C ARG A 267 23.78 3.77 34.67
N LEU A 268 24.20 4.28 33.51
CA LEU A 268 25.57 4.71 33.25
C LEU A 268 25.94 6.02 33.95
N MET A 269 25.06 7.02 33.91
CA MET A 269 25.36 8.37 34.44
C MET A 269 24.96 8.56 35.90
N PHE A 270 23.91 7.87 36.36
CA PHE A 270 23.30 8.10 37.68
C PHE A 270 23.20 6.81 38.50
N GLY A 271 24.24 5.96 38.43
CA GLY A 271 24.32 4.70 39.18
C GLY A 271 24.24 4.84 40.71
N ARG A 272 24.46 6.06 41.24
CA ARG A 272 24.47 6.37 42.69
C ARG A 272 23.09 6.61 43.31
N ILE A 273 22.03 6.78 42.50
CA ILE A 273 20.66 7.03 42.98
C ILE A 273 19.95 5.69 43.25
N SER A 274 19.37 5.55 44.45
CA SER A 274 18.75 4.29 44.91
C SER A 274 17.42 3.93 44.22
N SER A 275 16.69 4.93 43.72
CA SER A 275 15.41 4.72 43.02
C SER A 275 15.63 4.48 41.52
N SER A 276 15.21 3.30 41.03
CA SER A 276 15.26 2.90 39.63
C SER A 276 14.46 3.81 38.70
N LEU A 277 13.29 4.27 39.18
CA LEU A 277 12.41 5.20 38.46
C LEU A 277 13.08 6.55 38.24
N GLN A 278 13.57 7.16 39.32
CA GLN A 278 14.23 8.46 39.26
C GLN A 278 15.47 8.41 38.38
N ARG A 279 16.26 7.33 38.48
CA ARG A 279 17.42 7.10 37.64
C ARG A 279 17.07 7.04 36.15
N THR A 280 15.98 6.38 35.79
CA THR A 280 15.52 6.25 34.40
C THR A 280 14.98 7.58 33.87
N ILE A 281 14.22 8.32 34.68
CA ILE A 281 13.71 9.67 34.32
C ILE A 281 14.88 10.62 34.06
N LEU A 282 15.86 10.64 34.96
CA LEU A 282 17.03 11.51 34.83
C LEU A 282 17.89 11.11 33.61
N GLY A 283 18.06 9.81 33.36
CA GLY A 283 18.68 9.31 32.12
C GLY A 283 17.93 9.74 30.85
N GLY A 284 16.60 9.73 30.87
CA GLY A 284 15.77 10.25 29.78
C GLY A 284 15.96 11.74 29.54
N ILE A 285 15.96 12.56 30.59
CA ILE A 285 16.21 14.02 30.50
C ILE A 285 17.60 14.27 29.92
N THR A 286 18.64 13.60 30.44
CA THR A 286 20.00 13.72 29.93
C THR A 286 20.12 13.30 28.48
N PHE A 287 19.48 12.20 28.07
CA PHE A 287 19.47 11.76 26.67
C PHE A 287 18.80 12.80 25.75
N VAL A 288 17.64 13.33 26.13
CA VAL A 288 16.96 14.38 25.36
C VAL A 288 17.82 15.65 25.26
N ALA A 289 18.47 16.04 26.35
CA ALA A 289 19.36 17.21 26.37
C ALA A 289 20.58 17.02 25.44
N ILE A 290 21.28 15.88 25.54
CA ILE A 290 22.44 15.57 24.69
C ILE A 290 22.03 15.49 23.21
N LYS A 291 20.95 14.77 22.90
CA LYS A 291 20.43 14.67 21.54
C LYS A 291 20.03 16.05 20.99
N GLY A 292 19.38 16.87 21.79
CA GLY A 292 19.02 18.24 21.45
C GLY A 292 20.25 19.09 21.13
N ALA A 293 21.27 19.07 22.00
CA ALA A 293 22.53 19.79 21.81
C ALA A 293 23.27 19.34 20.54
N LEU A 294 23.40 18.04 20.30
CA LEU A 294 24.02 17.49 19.09
C LEU A 294 23.27 17.91 17.82
N LYS A 295 21.93 17.91 17.86
CA LYS A 295 21.12 18.35 16.72
C LYS A 295 21.27 19.84 16.44
N VAL A 296 21.31 20.66 17.49
CA VAL A 296 21.57 22.11 17.38
C VAL A 296 22.95 22.36 16.78
N TYR A 297 23.98 21.65 17.29
CA TYR A 297 25.35 21.73 16.79
C TYR A 297 25.44 21.34 15.31
N PHE A 298 24.86 20.20 14.93
CA PHE A 298 24.85 19.75 13.54
C PHE A 298 24.14 20.74 12.62
N LYS A 299 23.01 21.31 13.06
CA LYS A 299 22.27 22.32 12.30
C LYS A 299 23.07 23.63 12.15
N GLN A 300 23.81 24.02 13.18
CA GLN A 300 24.73 25.16 13.13
C GLN A 300 25.87 24.90 12.14
N GLN A 301 26.43 23.69 12.14
CA GLN A 301 27.50 23.31 11.21
C GLN A 301 27.01 23.27 9.76
N GLN A 302 25.81 22.70 9.51
CA GLN A 302 25.18 22.76 8.19
C GLN A 302 24.93 24.19 7.73
N TYR A 303 24.51 25.07 8.65
CA TYR A 303 24.35 26.48 8.37
C TYR A 303 25.68 27.13 7.95
N LEU A 304 26.78 26.87 8.67
CA LEU A 304 28.12 27.39 8.30
C LEU A 304 28.56 26.91 6.92
N ILE A 305 28.35 25.63 6.60
CA ILE A 305 28.69 25.06 5.28
C ILE A 305 27.84 25.72 4.18
N GLN A 306 26.54 25.92 4.41
CA GLN A 306 25.65 26.54 3.44
C GLN A 306 25.89 28.05 3.28
N ALA A 307 26.29 28.74 4.35
CA ALA A 307 26.64 30.16 4.31
C ALA A 307 27.94 30.39 3.53
N ASN A 308 28.89 29.48 3.63
CA ASN A 308 30.16 29.53 2.90
C ASN A 308 30.10 28.90 1.49
N ARG A 309 28.91 28.59 0.97
CA ARG A 309 28.79 28.09 -0.40
C ARG A 309 29.19 29.20 -1.39
N ARG A 310 30.28 29.01 -2.11
CA ARG A 310 30.61 29.86 -3.27
C ARG A 310 30.03 29.21 -4.51
N ILE A 311 29.17 29.95 -5.21
CA ILE A 311 28.72 29.58 -6.55
C ILE A 311 29.82 30.08 -7.49
N LEU A 312 30.50 29.17 -8.17
CA LEU A 312 31.50 29.52 -9.16
C LEU A 312 30.78 30.13 -10.38
N ASN A 313 31.37 31.19 -10.93
CA ASN A 313 30.90 31.75 -12.20
C ASN A 313 31.11 30.70 -13.30
N TYR A 314 30.20 30.66 -14.27
CA TYR A 314 30.39 29.87 -15.48
C TYR A 314 31.63 30.40 -16.21
N PRO A 315 32.57 29.54 -16.65
CA PRO A 315 33.70 30.01 -17.44
C PRO A 315 33.15 30.58 -18.75
N GLU A 316 33.17 31.90 -18.88
CA GLU A 316 32.99 32.56 -20.17
C GLU A 316 34.19 32.14 -21.02
N ARG A 317 33.92 31.48 -22.15
CA ARG A 317 34.94 31.18 -23.15
C ARG A 317 35.49 32.52 -23.63
N GLU A 318 36.71 32.86 -23.22
CA GLU A 318 37.53 33.92 -23.83
C GLU A 318 37.94 33.51 -25.26
N THR A 319 36.97 33.16 -26.12
CA THR A 319 37.21 32.62 -27.47
C THR A 319 36.39 33.33 -28.53
N GLU A 320 36.04 34.60 -28.31
CA GLU A 320 35.43 35.45 -29.37
C GLU A 320 36.19 36.78 -29.57
N GLN A 321 37.14 37.13 -28.68
CA GLN A 321 37.98 38.33 -28.84
C GLN A 321 39.37 38.06 -29.44
N GLU A 322 39.92 36.84 -29.37
CA GLU A 322 41.16 36.49 -30.09
C GLU A 322 40.93 36.05 -31.55
N GLU A 323 39.77 35.46 -31.88
CA GLU A 323 39.44 35.13 -33.29
C GLU A 323 39.10 36.37 -34.12
N SER A 324 38.64 37.47 -33.51
CA SER A 324 38.35 38.72 -34.22
C SER A 324 39.58 39.60 -34.42
N SER A 325 40.60 39.53 -33.56
CA SER A 325 41.89 40.22 -33.78
C SER A 325 42.77 39.48 -34.79
N LEU A 326 42.75 38.13 -34.82
CA LEU A 326 43.47 37.34 -35.83
C LEU A 326 42.80 37.37 -37.22
N ALA A 327 41.47 37.46 -37.31
CA ALA A 327 40.77 37.60 -38.59
C ALA A 327 40.91 39.00 -39.23
N LEU A 328 41.26 40.04 -38.46
CA LEU A 328 41.54 41.38 -38.98
C LEU A 328 42.99 41.58 -39.42
N GLU A 329 43.93 40.72 -38.99
CA GLU A 329 45.33 40.73 -39.48
C GLU A 329 45.51 39.93 -40.78
N GLU A 330 44.69 38.91 -41.05
CA GLU A 330 44.78 38.14 -42.30
C GLU A 330 44.14 38.84 -43.54
N GLU A 331 43.11 39.67 -43.40
CA GLU A 331 42.55 40.44 -44.55
C GLU A 331 43.36 41.70 -44.93
N GLY A 332 44.44 42.02 -44.21
CA GLY A 332 45.31 43.16 -44.51
C GLY A 332 46.56 42.84 -45.34
N SER A 333 46.75 41.57 -45.75
CA SER A 333 48.03 41.07 -46.26
C SER A 333 47.99 40.43 -47.66
N GLU A 334 46.86 40.41 -48.37
CA GLU A 334 46.75 39.91 -49.76
C GLU A 334 45.93 40.84 -50.67
#